data_AF-A0A933DJU7-F1
#
_entry.id   AF-A0A933DJU7-F1
#
_cell.length_a   1.000
_cell.length_b   1.000
_cell.length_c   1.000
_cell.angle_alpha   90.00
_cell.angle_beta   90.00
_cell.angle_gamma   90.00
#
_symmetry.space_group_name_H-M   'P 1'
#
loop_
_entity.id
_entity.type
_entity.pdbx_description
1 polymer ?
#
loop_
_entity_poly.entity_id
_entity_poly.type
_entity_poly.pdbx_seq_one_letter_code
_entity_poly.pdbx_strand_id
1 'polypeptide(L)'
;MSWSTKKMEGQEDKSKDIRTVFLILTGRSAHILTVIITGHLLVEYCLDQIIIAKVKDKKTILEKKFSEKLETLYPTWLPLHIYKNIKLLNNARNYAAHNLGVIDYKPIIYTPTRKEKTLIIPKRKNKEKIYFKELINSILFDLANYSFDSLCISSEPDWNIIFKTKKV
;
A
#
# COMPACT_ATOMS: atom_id res chain seq x y z
N MET A 1 6.65 30.95 2.89
CA MET A 1 5.24 30.97 3.34
C MET A 1 4.88 29.60 3.86
N SER A 2 4.73 29.52 5.18
CA SER A 2 4.44 28.34 5.98
C SER A 2 2.97 27.97 5.81
N TRP A 3 2.68 26.79 5.27
CA TRP A 3 1.36 26.19 5.48
C TRP A 3 1.40 25.49 6.83
N SER A 4 0.56 26.04 7.71
CA SER A 4 0.23 25.50 9.01
C SER A 4 0.03 24.00 8.91
N THR A 5 0.79 23.25 9.71
CA THR A 5 0.27 22.08 10.41
C THR A 5 -0.97 22.50 11.20
N LYS A 6 -2.11 22.67 10.51
CA LYS A 6 -3.39 22.44 11.15
C LYS A 6 -3.34 20.94 11.45
N LYS A 7 -2.88 20.63 12.66
CA LYS A 7 -3.19 19.39 13.35
C LYS A 7 -4.64 19.07 13.01
N MET A 8 -4.86 17.99 12.26
CA MET A 8 -6.14 17.29 12.28
C MET A 8 -6.26 16.65 13.68
N GLU A 9 -6.32 17.48 14.72
CA GLU A 9 -6.65 17.08 16.07
C GLU A 9 -8.15 16.75 16.05
N GLY A 10 -8.47 15.47 15.93
CA GLY A 10 -9.84 14.96 16.05
C GLY A 10 -10.31 13.98 14.97
N GLN A 11 -9.62 13.85 13.83
CA GLN A 11 -9.99 12.85 12.83
C GLN A 11 -9.24 11.54 13.13
N GLU A 12 -10.00 10.48 13.37
CA GLU A 12 -9.46 9.16 13.69
C GLU A 12 -8.68 8.61 12.49
N ASP A 13 -7.40 8.28 12.68
CA ASP A 13 -6.59 7.60 11.66
C ASP A 13 -7.16 6.19 11.42
N LYS A 14 -7.99 6.04 10.38
CA LYS A 14 -8.63 4.79 9.98
C LYS A 14 -7.64 3.76 9.39
N SER A 15 -6.39 4.15 9.16
CA SER A 15 -5.35 3.25 8.64
C SER A 15 -4.63 2.45 9.73
N LYS A 16 -4.89 2.75 11.01
CA LYS A 16 -4.19 2.14 12.15
C LYS A 16 -4.22 0.62 12.12
N ASP A 17 -5.39 0.03 11.88
CA ASP A 17 -5.54 -1.43 11.95
C ASP A 17 -4.81 -2.11 10.81
N ILE A 18 -5.06 -1.70 9.57
CA ILE A 18 -4.41 -2.29 8.38
C ILE A 18 -2.89 -2.15 8.41
N ARG A 19 -2.36 -1.02 8.92
CA ARG A 19 -0.92 -0.82 9.12
C ARG A 19 -0.39 -1.66 10.28
N THR A 20 -1.17 -1.85 11.35
CA THR A 20 -0.81 -2.75 12.45
C THR A 20 -0.73 -4.20 11.96
N VAL A 21 -1.68 -4.65 11.14
CA VAL A 21 -1.64 -5.96 10.49
C VAL A 21 -0.37 -6.10 9.65
N PHE A 22 -0.05 -5.12 8.81
CA PHE A 22 1.18 -5.13 8.02
C PHE A 22 2.44 -5.28 8.90
N LEU A 23 2.50 -4.55 10.02
CA LEU A 23 3.63 -4.63 10.95
C LEU A 23 3.72 -5.98 11.66
N ILE A 24 2.58 -6.59 12.02
CA ILE A 24 2.51 -7.93 12.61
C ILE A 24 3.03 -8.96 11.60
N LEU A 25 2.49 -8.96 10.38
CA LEU A 25 2.84 -9.94 9.34
C LEU A 25 4.30 -9.85 8.89
N THR A 26 4.91 -8.66 8.95
CA THR A 26 6.31 -8.46 8.53
C THR A 26 7.32 -8.45 9.67
N GLY A 27 6.87 -8.40 10.93
CA GLY A 27 7.72 -8.42 12.11
C GLY A 27 8.94 -7.47 12.11
N ARG A 28 9.80 -7.63 13.12
CA ARG A 28 11.06 -6.86 13.21
C ARG A 28 12.19 -7.49 12.40
N SER A 29 12.25 -8.81 12.30
CA SER A 29 13.34 -9.56 11.68
C SER A 29 13.07 -10.08 10.27
N ALA A 30 11.87 -9.89 9.69
CA ALA A 30 11.60 -10.46 8.37
C ALA A 30 12.53 -9.93 7.28
N HIS A 31 12.82 -10.83 6.34
CA HIS A 31 13.57 -10.57 5.12
C HIS A 31 12.88 -9.51 4.27
N ILE A 32 13.65 -8.77 3.47
CA ILE A 32 13.10 -7.70 2.63
C ILE A 32 12.05 -8.21 1.65
N LEU A 33 12.26 -9.40 1.09
CA LEU A 33 11.31 -10.04 0.19
C LEU A 33 9.95 -10.26 0.87
N THR A 34 9.95 -10.70 2.13
CA THR A 34 8.71 -10.85 2.92
C THR A 34 8.01 -9.51 3.08
N VAL A 35 8.75 -8.44 3.40
CA VAL A 35 8.17 -7.09 3.55
C VAL A 35 7.48 -6.63 2.26
N ILE A 36 8.14 -6.81 1.11
CA ILE A 36 7.61 -6.39 -0.19
C ILE A 36 6.42 -7.24 -0.62
N ILE A 37 6.51 -8.57 -0.52
CA ILE A 37 5.42 -9.48 -0.92
C ILE A 37 4.20 -9.28 -0.03
N THR A 38 4.38 -9.26 1.29
CA THR A 38 3.26 -9.04 2.23
C THR A 38 2.62 -7.68 2.00
N GLY A 39 3.41 -6.62 1.80
CA GLY A 39 2.89 -5.29 1.48
C GLY A 39 2.11 -5.25 0.18
N HIS A 40 2.63 -5.87 -0.87
CA HIS A 40 1.98 -5.96 -2.17
C HIS A 40 0.61 -6.65 -2.09
N LEU A 41 0.56 -7.83 -1.45
CA LEU A 41 -0.68 -8.60 -1.28
C LEU A 41 -1.71 -7.82 -0.45
N LEU A 42 -1.27 -7.10 0.59
CA LEU A 42 -2.17 -6.32 1.42
C LEU A 42 -2.73 -5.09 0.69
N VAL A 43 -1.91 -4.43 -0.12
CA VAL A 43 -2.34 -3.34 -1.00
C VAL A 43 -3.33 -3.84 -2.05
N GLU A 44 -3.08 -5.00 -2.66
CA GLU A 44 -4.01 -5.65 -3.58
C GLU A 44 -5.35 -5.97 -2.91
N TYR A 45 -5.33 -6.57 -1.73
CA TYR A 45 -6.53 -6.82 -0.95
C TYR A 45 -7.34 -5.53 -0.70
N CYS A 46 -6.68 -4.44 -0.29
CA CYS A 46 -7.36 -3.16 -0.07
C CYS A 46 -8.02 -2.63 -1.34
N LEU A 47 -7.33 -2.72 -2.48
CA LEU A 47 -7.88 -2.30 -3.76
C LEU A 47 -9.07 -3.17 -4.20
N ASP A 48 -9.02 -4.47 -3.96
CA ASP A 48 -10.14 -5.37 -4.25
C ASP A 48 -11.38 -5.01 -3.42
N GLN A 49 -11.21 -4.70 -2.12
CA GLN A 49 -12.32 -4.22 -1.28
C GLN A 49 -12.93 -2.92 -1.82
N ILE A 50 -12.10 -1.98 -2.27
CA ILE A 50 -12.56 -0.74 -2.88
C ILE A 50 -13.30 -1.01 -4.20
N ILE A 51 -12.79 -1.89 -5.06
CA ILE A 51 -13.44 -2.28 -6.31
C ILE A 51 -14.83 -2.87 -6.02
N ILE A 52 -14.92 -3.76 -5.03
CA ILE A 52 -16.18 -4.41 -4.63
C ILE A 52 -17.24 -3.39 -4.19
N ALA A 53 -16.80 -2.37 -3.44
CA ALA A 53 -17.67 -1.32 -2.91
C ALA A 53 -18.10 -0.31 -3.98
N LYS A 54 -17.19 0.10 -4.86
CA LYS A 54 -17.39 1.29 -5.71
C LYS A 54 -17.73 0.98 -7.16
N VAL A 55 -17.23 -0.13 -7.72
CA VAL A 55 -17.28 -0.34 -9.17
C VAL A 55 -18.47 -1.21 -9.56
N LYS A 56 -19.30 -0.70 -10.49
CA LYS A 56 -20.48 -1.42 -11.00
C LYS A 56 -20.09 -2.75 -11.65
N ASP A 57 -19.09 -2.74 -12.52
CA ASP A 57 -18.55 -3.94 -13.18
C ASP A 57 -17.38 -4.56 -12.40
N LYS A 58 -17.58 -4.78 -11.10
CA LYS A 58 -16.54 -5.30 -10.21
C LYS A 58 -16.03 -6.70 -10.60
N LYS A 59 -16.89 -7.58 -11.12
CA LYS A 59 -16.50 -8.96 -11.47
C LYS A 59 -15.40 -8.98 -12.53
N THR A 60 -15.61 -8.26 -13.63
CA THR A 60 -14.66 -8.16 -14.73
C THR A 60 -13.32 -7.56 -14.30
N ILE A 61 -13.32 -6.62 -13.35
CA ILE A 61 -12.09 -5.99 -12.86
C ILE A 61 -11.34 -6.90 -11.88
N LEU A 62 -12.05 -7.59 -10.99
CA LEU A 62 -11.43 -8.46 -9.98
C LEU A 62 -10.70 -9.66 -10.59
N GLU A 63 -11.12 -10.12 -11.78
CA GLU A 63 -10.46 -11.20 -12.53
C GLU A 63 -9.16 -10.76 -13.23
N LYS A 64 -8.91 -9.45 -13.34
CA LYS A 64 -7.70 -8.93 -13.98
C LYS A 64 -6.46 -9.11 -13.10
N LYS A 65 -5.28 -9.05 -13.73
CA LYS A 65 -4.01 -8.99 -12.98
C LYS A 65 -3.90 -7.67 -12.20
N PHE A 66 -3.15 -7.67 -11.10
CA PHE A 66 -2.95 -6.48 -10.27
C PHE A 66 -2.55 -5.22 -11.06
N SER A 67 -1.63 -5.34 -12.02
CA SER A 67 -1.23 -4.21 -12.88
C SER A 67 -2.40 -3.68 -13.73
N GLU A 68 -3.21 -4.57 -14.28
CA GLU A 68 -4.38 -4.21 -15.11
C GLU A 68 -5.51 -3.61 -14.26
N LYS A 69 -5.68 -4.06 -13.01
CA LYS A 69 -6.57 -3.41 -12.03
C LYS A 69 -6.15 -1.95 -11.83
N LEU A 70 -4.85 -1.70 -11.60
CA LEU A 70 -4.33 -0.33 -11.42
C LEU A 70 -4.55 0.57 -12.63
N GLU A 71 -4.28 0.07 -13.84
CA GLU A 71 -4.53 0.84 -15.07
C GLU A 71 -6.03 1.07 -15.33
N THR A 72 -6.91 0.20 -14.82
CA THR A 72 -8.37 0.43 -14.90
C THR A 72 -8.83 1.48 -13.89
N LEU A 73 -8.22 1.52 -12.70
CA LEU A 73 -8.60 2.43 -11.62
C LEU A 73 -8.02 3.85 -11.77
N TYR A 74 -6.88 3.99 -12.44
CA TYR A 74 -6.27 5.29 -12.77
C TYR A 74 -6.63 5.70 -14.22
N PRO A 75 -6.91 6.98 -14.54
CA PRO A 75 -6.91 8.15 -13.66
C PRO A 75 -8.25 8.45 -12.99
N THR A 76 -9.27 7.62 -13.20
CA THR A 76 -10.65 7.90 -12.81
C THR A 76 -10.84 7.98 -11.31
N TRP A 77 -10.45 6.92 -10.59
CA TRP A 77 -10.70 6.80 -9.17
C TRP A 77 -9.42 6.88 -8.34
N LEU A 78 -8.36 6.20 -8.75
CA LEU A 78 -7.13 6.10 -8.00
C LEU A 78 -6.30 7.39 -8.13
N PRO A 79 -6.01 8.12 -7.03
CA PRO A 79 -5.19 9.32 -7.09
C PRO A 79 -3.78 9.02 -7.63
N LEU A 80 -3.24 9.97 -8.41
CA LEU A 80 -1.92 9.83 -9.05
C LEU A 80 -0.79 9.44 -8.08
N HIS A 81 -0.77 10.00 -6.87
CA HIS A 81 0.28 9.73 -5.90
C HIS A 81 0.23 8.28 -5.39
N ILE A 82 -0.97 7.77 -5.10
CA ILE A 82 -1.18 6.37 -4.72
C ILE A 82 -0.78 5.46 -5.88
N TYR A 83 -1.27 5.74 -7.10
CA TYR A 83 -0.91 4.98 -8.30
C TYR A 83 0.61 4.89 -8.50
N LYS A 84 1.32 6.02 -8.41
CA LYS A 84 2.78 6.04 -8.56
C LYS A 84 3.49 5.27 -7.44
N ASN A 85 3.05 5.41 -6.18
CA ASN A 85 3.63 4.65 -5.06
C ASN A 85 3.41 3.14 -5.22
N ILE A 86 2.23 2.72 -5.65
CA ILE A 86 1.95 1.31 -5.93
C ILE A 86 2.82 0.81 -7.09
N LYS A 87 3.05 1.62 -8.13
CA LYS A 87 4.00 1.26 -9.21
C LYS A 87 5.42 1.08 -8.69
N LEU A 88 5.90 1.92 -7.78
CA LEU A 88 7.21 1.72 -7.13
C LEU A 88 7.27 0.37 -6.40
N LEU A 89 6.22 0.04 -5.64
CA LEU A 89 6.14 -1.25 -4.93
C LEU A 89 6.10 -2.44 -5.89
N ASN A 90 5.31 -2.35 -6.98
CA ASN A 90 5.19 -3.43 -7.97
C ASN A 90 6.51 -3.67 -8.72
N ASN A 91 7.20 -2.58 -9.10
CA ASN A 91 8.51 -2.67 -9.73
C ASN A 91 9.53 -3.33 -8.79
N ALA A 92 9.53 -2.97 -7.51
CA ALA A 92 10.40 -3.59 -6.54
C ALA A 92 10.07 -5.07 -6.29
N ARG A 93 8.79 -5.44 -6.27
CA ARG A 93 8.34 -6.84 -6.15
C ARG A 93 8.82 -7.68 -7.33
N ASN A 94 8.65 -7.17 -8.56
CA ASN A 94 9.13 -7.86 -9.76
C ASN A 94 10.66 -7.98 -9.75
N TYR A 95 11.37 -6.89 -9.45
CA TYR A 95 12.82 -6.91 -9.37
C TYR A 95 13.32 -7.90 -8.31
N ALA A 96 12.74 -7.89 -7.11
CA ALA A 96 13.12 -8.79 -6.03
C ALA A 96 12.85 -10.27 -6.38
N ALA A 97 11.76 -10.56 -7.10
CA ALA A 97 11.44 -11.90 -7.58
C ALA A 97 12.45 -12.41 -8.62
N HIS A 98 12.94 -11.54 -9.50
CA HIS A 98 13.92 -11.91 -10.53
C HIS A 98 15.37 -11.90 -10.04
N ASN A 99 15.68 -11.18 -8.97
CA ASN A 99 17.06 -10.99 -8.47
C ASN A 99 17.28 -11.55 -7.05
N LEU A 100 16.51 -12.57 -6.65
CA LEU A 100 16.66 -13.29 -5.37
C LEU A 100 16.74 -12.37 -4.13
N GLY A 101 16.00 -11.26 -4.12
CA GLY A 101 15.97 -10.32 -3.00
C GLY A 101 17.03 -9.21 -3.02
N VAL A 102 17.92 -9.16 -4.01
CA VAL A 102 18.68 -7.94 -4.33
C VAL A 102 17.69 -6.92 -4.89
N ILE A 103 17.74 -5.68 -4.41
CA ILE A 103 16.82 -4.62 -4.82
C ILE A 103 17.60 -3.35 -5.10
N ASP A 104 17.50 -2.86 -6.34
CA ASP A 104 17.83 -1.47 -6.66
C ASP A 104 16.59 -0.60 -6.44
N TYR A 105 16.72 0.44 -5.62
CA TYR A 105 15.63 1.35 -5.32
C TYR A 105 16.11 2.78 -5.13
N LYS A 106 15.28 3.72 -5.59
CA LYS A 106 15.39 5.12 -5.20
C LYS A 106 14.48 5.34 -4.00
N PRO A 107 14.97 5.90 -2.88
CA PRO A 107 14.16 6.09 -1.68
C PRO A 107 13.20 7.28 -1.88
N ILE A 108 12.20 7.12 -2.73
CA ILE A 108 11.24 8.18 -3.08
C ILE A 108 9.82 7.73 -2.77
N ILE A 109 8.97 8.68 -2.39
CA ILE A 109 7.52 8.52 -2.30
C ILE A 109 6.83 9.71 -2.95
N TYR A 110 5.64 9.51 -3.48
CA TYR A 110 4.78 10.57 -4.01
C TYR A 110 3.76 10.96 -2.96
N THR A 111 3.69 12.25 -2.65
CA THR A 111 2.75 12.78 -1.66
C THR A 111 1.42 13.19 -2.31
N PRO A 112 0.34 13.38 -1.52
CA PRO A 112 -0.94 13.86 -2.05
C PRO A 112 -0.85 15.18 -2.81
N THR A 113 0.11 16.04 -2.45
CA THR A 113 0.42 17.29 -3.17
C THR A 113 1.05 17.08 -4.56
N ARG A 114 1.12 15.83 -5.05
CA ARG A 114 1.74 15.39 -6.31
C ARG A 114 3.24 15.66 -6.39
N LYS A 115 3.88 15.94 -5.26
CA LYS A 115 5.33 16.14 -5.15
C LYS A 115 6.01 14.81 -4.83
N GLU A 116 7.09 14.55 -5.57
CA GLU A 116 8.07 13.54 -5.21
C GLU A 116 8.82 13.99 -3.95
N LYS A 117 8.97 13.10 -2.98
CA LYS A 117 9.71 13.31 -1.75
C LYS A 117 10.75 12.21 -1.63
N THR A 118 12.01 12.60 -1.63
CA THR A 118 13.11 11.69 -1.28
C THR A 118 13.13 11.49 0.24
N LEU A 119 13.12 10.22 0.66
CA LEU A 119 13.20 9.82 2.04
C LEU A 119 14.66 9.78 2.50
N ILE A 120 14.90 10.30 3.70
CA ILE A 120 16.20 10.23 4.35
C ILE A 120 16.30 8.86 5.03
N ILE A 121 16.91 7.91 4.34
CA ILE A 121 17.10 6.55 4.87
C ILE A 121 18.47 6.45 5.55
N PRO A 122 18.55 5.96 6.80
CA PRO A 122 19.82 5.77 7.49
C PRO A 122 20.77 4.87 6.70
N LYS A 123 22.08 5.22 6.69
CA LYS A 123 23.15 4.36 6.16
C LYS A 123 23.47 3.20 7.11
N ARG A 124 22.48 2.36 7.42
CA ARG A 124 22.61 1.19 8.32
C ARG A 124 22.28 -0.09 7.57
N LYS A 125 22.60 -1.24 8.16
CA LYS A 125 22.10 -2.54 7.69
C LYS A 125 20.55 -2.48 7.63
N ASN A 126 19.95 -3.08 6.61
CA ASN A 126 18.50 -3.12 6.36
C ASN A 126 17.85 -1.77 5.99
N LYS A 127 18.60 -0.86 5.36
CA LYS A 127 18.07 0.43 4.85
C LYS A 127 16.91 0.23 3.86
N GLU A 128 16.95 -0.84 3.07
CA GLU A 128 15.93 -1.27 2.12
C GLU A 128 14.61 -1.46 2.87
N LYS A 129 14.66 -2.20 3.99
CA LYS A 129 13.49 -2.52 4.80
C LYS A 129 12.83 -1.27 5.37
N ILE A 130 13.62 -0.30 5.81
CA ILE A 130 13.09 0.98 6.31
C ILE A 130 12.33 1.66 5.19
N TYR A 131 12.95 1.79 4.01
CA TYR A 131 12.30 2.41 2.87
C TYR A 131 10.99 1.72 2.48
N PHE A 132 10.99 0.40 2.30
CA PHE A 132 9.79 -0.32 1.86
C PHE A 132 8.68 -0.30 2.91
N LYS A 133 9.01 -0.33 4.20
CA LYS A 133 8.01 -0.12 5.26
C LYS A 133 7.37 1.26 5.17
N GLU A 134 8.15 2.30 4.94
CA GLU A 134 7.62 3.66 4.75
C GLU A 134 6.75 3.77 3.49
N LEU A 135 7.20 3.22 2.36
CA LEU A 135 6.44 3.20 1.11
C LEU A 135 5.08 2.50 1.30
N ILE A 136 5.08 1.29 1.86
CA ILE A 136 3.86 0.50 2.06
C ILE A 136 2.94 1.18 3.07
N ASN A 137 3.47 1.71 4.19
CA ASN A 137 2.67 2.45 5.16
C ASN A 137 2.04 3.70 4.54
N SER A 138 2.74 4.42 3.66
CA SER A 138 2.17 5.56 2.94
C SER A 138 1.01 5.13 2.05
N ILE A 139 1.17 4.04 1.29
CA ILE A 139 0.10 3.51 0.43
C ILE A 139 -1.12 3.10 1.27
N LEU A 140 -0.93 2.37 2.35
CA LEU A 140 -2.02 1.92 3.22
C LEU A 140 -2.72 3.09 3.92
N PHE A 141 -1.95 4.08 4.39
CA PHE A 141 -2.48 5.31 4.95
C PHE A 141 -3.35 6.05 3.95
N ASP A 142 -2.84 6.27 2.74
CA ASP A 142 -3.56 7.00 1.71
C ASP A 142 -4.79 6.21 1.23
N LEU A 143 -4.70 4.89 1.03
CA LEU A 143 -5.85 4.08 0.64
C LEU A 143 -6.96 4.14 1.69
N ALA A 144 -6.64 3.95 2.98
CA ALA A 144 -7.64 4.00 4.05
C ALA A 144 -8.29 5.38 4.16
N ASN A 145 -7.50 6.46 4.20
CA ASN A 145 -8.03 7.81 4.43
C ASN A 145 -8.65 8.45 3.18
N TYR A 146 -8.19 8.14 1.96
CA TYR A 146 -8.82 8.66 0.74
C TYR A 146 -9.96 7.81 0.22
N SER A 147 -9.93 6.50 0.47
CA SER A 147 -10.84 5.55 -0.18
C SER A 147 -11.85 5.00 0.79
N PHE A 148 -11.40 4.43 1.90
CA PHE A 148 -12.30 3.74 2.82
C PHE A 148 -13.18 4.73 3.56
N ASP A 149 -12.59 5.83 4.06
CA ASP A 149 -13.33 6.92 4.70
C ASP A 149 -14.33 7.57 3.73
N SER A 150 -13.92 7.88 2.50
CA SER A 150 -14.82 8.49 1.50
C SER A 150 -15.92 7.56 0.98
N LEU A 151 -15.74 6.25 1.11
CA LEU A 151 -16.69 5.23 0.68
C LEU A 151 -17.51 4.64 1.84
N CYS A 152 -17.29 5.10 3.08
CA CYS A 152 -17.91 4.56 4.29
C CYS A 152 -17.77 3.02 4.41
N ILE A 153 -16.63 2.47 4.01
CA ILE A 153 -16.33 1.04 4.14
C ILE A 153 -15.33 0.81 5.27
N SER A 154 -15.49 -0.30 6.01
CA SER A 154 -14.57 -0.63 7.12
C SER A 154 -13.16 -0.89 6.58
N SER A 155 -12.17 -0.20 7.16
CA SER A 155 -10.75 -0.45 6.91
C SER A 155 -10.21 -1.63 7.71
N GLU A 156 -11.04 -2.23 8.57
CA GLU A 156 -10.70 -3.45 9.29
C GLU A 156 -10.56 -4.60 8.30
N PRO A 157 -9.39 -5.25 8.24
CA PRO A 157 -9.24 -6.43 7.41
C PRO A 157 -10.16 -7.55 7.88
N ASP A 158 -10.89 -8.16 6.96
CA ASP A 158 -11.64 -9.38 7.25
C ASP A 158 -10.66 -10.53 7.50
N TRP A 159 -10.46 -10.85 8.77
CA TRP A 159 -9.56 -11.91 9.21
C TRP A 159 -9.93 -13.29 8.65
N ASN A 160 -11.21 -13.55 8.38
CA ASN A 160 -11.64 -14.80 7.76
C ASN A 160 -11.20 -14.89 6.30
N ILE A 161 -11.03 -13.75 5.61
CA ILE A 161 -10.49 -13.71 4.24
C ILE A 161 -8.96 -13.83 4.28
N ILE A 162 -8.28 -13.12 5.19
CA ILE A 162 -6.81 -13.13 5.28
C ILE A 162 -6.27 -14.50 5.71
N PHE A 163 -6.89 -15.11 6.72
CA PHE A 163 -6.43 -16.37 7.31
C PHE A 163 -7.28 -17.56 6.91
N LYS A 164 -7.92 -17.50 5.73
CA LYS A 164 -8.71 -18.61 5.20
C LYS A 164 -7.81 -19.83 5.00
N THR A 165 -7.63 -20.64 6.04
CA THR A 165 -7.25 -22.04 5.91
C THR A 165 -8.40 -22.69 5.17
N LYS A 166 -8.18 -23.06 3.90
CA LYS A 166 -9.00 -24.12 3.32
C LYS A 166 -8.97 -25.26 4.33
N LYS A 167 -10.14 -25.63 4.88
CA LYS A 167 -10.25 -26.93 5.54
C LYS A 167 -9.84 -27.95 4.48
N VAL A 168 -8.65 -28.51 4.65
CA VAL A 168 -8.20 -29.70 3.93
C VAL A 168 -8.91 -30.88 4.56
#